data_AF-A0A7C4RPL8-F1
#
_entry.id   AF-A0A7C4RPL8-F1
#
_cell.length_a   1.000
_cell.length_b   1.000
_cell.length_c   1.000
_cell.angle_alpha   90.00
_cell.angle_beta   90.00
_cell.angle_gamma   90.00
#
_symmetry.space_group_name_H-M   'P 1'
#
loop_
_entity.id
_entity.type
_entity.pdbx_description
1 polymer ?
#
loop_
_entity_poly.entity_id
_entity_poly.type
_entity_poly.pdbx_seq_one_letter_code
_entity_poly.pdbx_strand_id
1 'polypeptide(L)'
;MLICKDHKIYEVIDNYDYQTKTYTYDEVPIQSLIEFMMDHVEIIRNFTFGDLFEYIKAEATIIEKMFSSFMGHFPLEPYIEESKLPPKGKIAQKHEKGIHELQIQWTMNLYNDHLYVNPEFVGYGLSENYPNNNELINSKFSLAFEKVNELLPYPLILKKRVKLYQYKKNFKKQNLGKLNFRLFDILSAILYELTFSGLPQKRNEQLKQINKLMDEIKEEEKNDKLNTTLITYDELEKNIKEEEEKQKPELMAKSVELAEEYEKLLLKYKDLENIELKKFYMTNRANKYFRKKVKIINKKHEQHVPH
;
A
#
# COMPACT_ATOMS: atom_id res chain seq x y z
N MET A 1 -9.68 -18.32 21.59
CA MET A 1 -8.75 -17.17 21.50
C MET A 1 -7.34 -17.72 21.38
N LEU A 2 -6.50 -17.13 20.54
CA LEU A 2 -5.11 -17.51 20.38
C LEU A 2 -4.16 -16.55 21.09
N ILE A 3 -3.15 -17.12 21.73
CA ILE A 3 -2.01 -16.40 22.31
C ILE A 3 -0.73 -16.84 21.60
N CYS A 4 0.00 -15.88 21.04
CA CYS A 4 1.34 -16.08 20.49
C CYS A 4 2.37 -15.65 21.53
N LYS A 5 3.17 -16.60 22.04
CA LYS A 5 4.24 -16.32 23.00
C LYS A 5 5.34 -17.38 22.92
N ASP A 6 6.55 -16.99 23.31
CA ASP A 6 7.69 -17.91 23.47
C ASP A 6 7.87 -18.83 22.24
N HIS A 7 7.86 -18.22 21.05
CA HIS A 7 8.00 -18.89 19.76
C HIS A 7 6.90 -19.92 19.38
N LYS A 8 5.75 -19.90 20.06
CA LYS A 8 4.63 -20.82 19.82
C LYS A 8 3.28 -20.11 19.82
N ILE A 9 2.27 -20.78 19.26
CA ILE A 9 0.87 -20.35 19.29
C ILE A 9 0.07 -21.34 20.14
N TYR A 10 -0.73 -20.79 21.05
CA TYR A 10 -1.57 -21.54 21.98
C TYR A 10 -3.02 -21.13 21.82
N GLU A 11 -3.94 -22.09 21.89
CA GLU A 11 -5.35 -21.85 22.18
C GLU A 11 -5.51 -21.66 23.69
N VAL A 12 -6.32 -20.67 24.08
CA VAL A 12 -6.74 -20.47 25.46
C VAL A 12 -8.11 -21.10 25.67
N ILE A 13 -8.17 -22.08 26.56
CA ILE A 13 -9.39 -22.78 26.95
C ILE A 13 -9.80 -22.31 28.34
N ASP A 14 -10.98 -21.68 28.43
CA ASP A 14 -11.56 -21.24 29.69
C ASP A 14 -12.20 -22.43 30.42
N ASN A 15 -11.72 -22.72 31.61
CA ASN A 15 -12.28 -23.76 32.48
C ASN A 15 -12.97 -23.10 33.67
N TYR A 16 -14.27 -23.32 33.80
CA TYR A 16 -15.02 -22.88 34.97
C TYR A 16 -15.16 -24.02 35.98
N ASP A 17 -14.51 -23.86 37.14
CA ASP A 17 -14.68 -24.79 38.25
C ASP A 17 -15.95 -24.44 39.03
N TYR A 18 -16.97 -25.30 38.93
CA TYR A 18 -18.25 -25.12 39.61
C TYR A 18 -18.16 -25.24 41.13
N GLN A 19 -17.17 -25.94 41.68
CA GLN A 19 -17.01 -26.12 43.13
C GLN A 19 -16.42 -24.86 43.75
N THR A 20 -15.36 -24.33 43.15
CA THR A 20 -14.67 -23.13 43.65
C THR A 20 -15.27 -21.83 43.12
N LYS A 21 -16.12 -21.91 42.08
CA LYS A 21 -16.66 -20.75 41.33
C LYS A 21 -15.57 -19.83 40.80
N THR A 22 -14.47 -20.41 40.34
CA THR A 22 -13.35 -19.68 39.75
C THR A 22 -13.12 -20.09 38.30
N TYR A 23 -12.59 -19.16 37.52
CA TYR A 23 -12.10 -19.42 36.18
C TYR A 23 -10.60 -19.71 36.23
N THR A 24 -10.20 -20.80 35.61
CA THR A 24 -8.80 -21.06 35.23
C THR A 24 -8.70 -21.08 33.70
N TYR A 25 -7.49 -20.92 33.19
CA TYR A 25 -7.22 -20.98 31.76
C TYR A 25 -6.11 -21.98 31.49
N ASP A 26 -6.34 -22.85 30.52
CA ASP A 26 -5.32 -23.74 29.98
C ASP A 26 -4.82 -23.19 28.65
N GLU A 27 -3.52 -23.36 28.40
CA GLU A 27 -2.89 -22.98 27.13
C GLU A 27 -2.46 -24.25 26.40
N VAL A 28 -3.12 -24.53 25.28
CA VAL A 28 -2.86 -25.74 24.49
C VAL A 28 -2.14 -25.36 23.20
N PRO A 29 -0.93 -25.87 22.92
CA PRO A 29 -0.25 -25.60 21.66
C PRO A 29 -1.11 -26.05 20.48
N ILE A 30 -1.34 -25.15 19.53
CA ILE A 30 -2.10 -25.50 18.32
C ILE A 30 -1.21 -26.27 17.34
N GLN A 31 -1.82 -27.20 16.62
CA GLN A 31 -1.14 -27.96 15.56
C GLN A 31 -1.40 -27.38 14.16
N SER A 32 -2.53 -26.68 13.99
CA SER A 32 -2.96 -26.14 12.71
C SER A 32 -3.42 -24.69 12.85
N LEU A 33 -3.10 -23.84 11.87
CA LEU A 33 -3.63 -22.47 11.83
C LEU A 33 -5.09 -22.46 11.35
N ILE A 34 -5.43 -23.36 10.43
CA ILE A 34 -6.69 -23.34 9.68
C ILE A 34 -7.91 -23.45 10.60
N GLU A 35 -7.80 -24.25 11.66
CA GLU A 35 -8.87 -24.44 12.65
C GLU A 35 -9.23 -23.14 13.39
N PHE A 36 -8.31 -22.18 13.44
CA PHE A 36 -8.41 -20.96 14.25
C PHE A 36 -8.46 -19.68 13.42
N MET A 37 -8.81 -19.76 12.13
CA MET A 37 -8.81 -18.59 11.22
C MET A 37 -9.71 -17.46 11.70
N MET A 38 -10.80 -17.79 12.38
CA MET A 38 -11.78 -16.83 12.90
C MET A 38 -11.48 -16.38 14.34
N ASP A 39 -10.51 -17.00 14.99
CA ASP A 39 -10.18 -16.72 16.38
C ASP A 39 -9.39 -15.44 16.53
N HIS A 40 -9.67 -14.72 17.62
CA HIS A 40 -8.91 -13.53 17.99
C HIS A 40 -7.51 -13.89 18.43
N VAL A 41 -6.53 -13.10 18.01
CA VAL A 41 -5.11 -13.32 18.30
C VAL A 41 -4.58 -12.22 19.20
N GLU A 42 -3.81 -12.61 20.21
CA GLU A 42 -2.95 -11.73 21.00
C GLU A 42 -1.49 -12.15 20.89
N ILE A 43 -0.59 -11.19 20.69
CA ILE A 43 0.86 -11.45 20.73
C ILE A 43 1.41 -10.85 22.02
N ILE A 44 2.01 -11.67 22.87
CA ILE A 44 2.38 -11.26 24.24
C ILE A 44 3.90 -11.08 24.39
N ARG A 45 4.72 -12.08 24.07
CA ARG A 45 6.18 -12.04 24.29
C ARG A 45 6.95 -12.85 23.27
N ASN A 46 8.12 -12.33 22.87
CA ASN A 46 9.17 -13.05 22.12
C ASN A 46 8.61 -13.88 20.95
N PHE A 47 7.67 -13.29 20.21
CA PHE A 47 7.10 -13.90 19.03
C PHE A 47 7.53 -13.08 17.82
N THR A 48 8.19 -13.75 16.88
CA THR A 48 8.78 -13.17 15.69
C THR A 48 7.93 -13.49 14.46
N PHE A 49 8.20 -12.78 13.37
CA PHE A 49 7.61 -13.15 12.09
C PHE A 49 8.06 -14.54 11.64
N GLY A 50 9.31 -14.93 11.92
CA GLY A 50 9.82 -16.27 11.64
C GLY A 50 8.98 -17.37 12.30
N ASP A 51 8.61 -17.18 13.57
CA ASP A 51 7.78 -18.15 14.30
C ASP A 51 6.44 -18.38 13.61
N LEU A 52 5.74 -17.31 13.22
CA LEU A 52 4.49 -17.42 12.46
C LEU A 52 4.72 -18.03 11.07
N PHE A 53 5.82 -17.68 10.41
CA PHE A 53 6.13 -18.17 9.08
C PHE A 53 6.41 -19.67 9.06
N GLU A 54 6.91 -20.28 10.15
CA GLU A 54 7.02 -21.73 10.27
C GLU A 54 5.64 -22.42 10.16
N TYR A 55 4.63 -21.89 10.84
CA TYR A 55 3.26 -22.41 10.72
C TYR A 55 2.72 -22.21 9.30
N ILE A 56 3.00 -21.06 8.67
CA ILE A 56 2.62 -20.81 7.27
C ILE A 56 3.24 -21.84 6.32
N LYS A 57 4.53 -22.14 6.49
CA LYS A 57 5.25 -23.15 5.70
C LYS A 57 4.67 -24.54 5.90
N ALA A 58 4.38 -24.93 7.14
CA ALA A 58 3.82 -26.24 7.46
C ALA A 58 2.47 -26.49 6.75
N GLU A 59 1.70 -25.43 6.49
CA GLU A 59 0.36 -25.51 5.89
C GLU A 59 0.25 -24.83 4.52
N ALA A 60 1.39 -24.66 3.83
CA ALA A 60 1.49 -23.86 2.60
C ALA A 60 0.43 -24.20 1.55
N THR A 61 0.17 -25.48 1.31
CA THR A 61 -0.81 -25.95 0.31
C THR A 61 -2.23 -25.45 0.59
N ILE A 62 -2.66 -25.41 1.86
CA ILE A 62 -4.02 -24.98 2.20
C ILE A 62 -4.08 -23.46 2.28
N ILE A 63 -3.06 -22.83 2.87
CA ILE A 63 -2.94 -21.38 2.92
C ILE A 63 -2.96 -20.79 1.51
N GLU A 64 -2.23 -21.37 0.56
CA GLU A 64 -2.21 -20.91 -0.82
C GLU A 64 -3.61 -20.96 -1.46
N LYS A 65 -4.38 -22.02 -1.20
CA LYS A 65 -5.76 -22.13 -1.69
C LYS A 65 -6.68 -21.08 -1.06
N MET A 66 -6.59 -20.88 0.25
CA MET A 66 -7.46 -19.95 0.98
C MET A 66 -7.16 -18.48 0.66
N PHE A 67 -5.88 -18.14 0.52
CA PHE A 67 -5.42 -16.75 0.34
C PHE A 67 -4.97 -16.43 -1.09
N SER A 68 -5.26 -17.29 -2.07
CA SER A 68 -4.84 -17.12 -3.47
C SER A 68 -5.18 -15.72 -4.01
N SER A 69 -6.38 -15.20 -3.75
CA SER A 69 -6.77 -13.86 -4.20
C SER A 69 -6.01 -12.73 -3.51
N PHE A 70 -5.77 -12.85 -2.19
CA PHE A 70 -4.96 -11.89 -1.44
C PHE A 70 -3.50 -11.87 -1.92
N MET A 71 -3.01 -13.03 -2.38
CA MET A 71 -1.68 -13.19 -2.93
C MET A 71 -1.56 -12.80 -4.40
N GLY A 72 -2.61 -12.23 -5.02
CA GLY A 72 -2.60 -11.95 -6.47
C GLY A 72 -2.40 -13.20 -7.33
N HIS A 73 -2.79 -14.37 -6.82
CA HIS A 73 -2.58 -15.69 -7.39
C HIS A 73 -1.10 -16.11 -7.54
N PHE A 74 -0.17 -15.46 -6.83
CA PHE A 74 1.22 -15.91 -6.77
C PHE A 74 1.36 -17.13 -5.85
N PRO A 75 2.10 -18.17 -6.26
CA PRO A 75 2.38 -19.33 -5.41
C PRO A 75 3.26 -18.95 -4.22
N LEU A 76 3.09 -19.66 -3.10
CA LEU A 76 3.81 -19.38 -1.87
C LEU A 76 5.24 -19.96 -1.88
N GLU A 77 5.47 -21.03 -2.63
CA GLU A 77 6.74 -21.78 -2.68
C GLU A 77 7.99 -20.91 -2.88
N PRO A 78 8.03 -19.93 -3.81
CA PRO A 78 9.23 -19.09 -3.99
C PRO A 78 9.59 -18.24 -2.76
N TYR A 79 8.59 -17.87 -1.95
CA TYR A 79 8.80 -17.13 -0.70
C TYR A 79 9.30 -18.05 0.42
N ILE A 80 8.85 -19.31 0.42
CA ILE A 80 9.35 -20.37 1.31
C ILE A 80 10.82 -20.65 1.00
N GLU A 81 11.19 -20.79 -0.28
CA GLU A 81 12.59 -20.96 -0.68
C GLU A 81 13.45 -19.75 -0.30
N GLU A 82 12.94 -18.53 -0.49
CA GLU A 82 13.64 -17.33 -0.06
C GLU A 82 13.87 -17.34 1.46
N SER A 83 12.91 -17.79 2.27
CA SER A 83 13.03 -17.86 3.73
C SER A 83 14.14 -18.78 4.24
N LYS A 84 14.60 -19.74 3.42
CA LYS A 84 15.68 -20.68 3.77
C LYS A 84 17.07 -20.04 3.64
N LEU A 85 17.17 -18.89 2.97
CA LEU A 85 18.44 -18.18 2.81
C LEU A 85 18.85 -17.53 4.14
N PRO A 86 20.14 -17.49 4.46
CA PRO A 86 20.58 -16.72 5.63
C PRO A 86 20.26 -15.23 5.43
N PRO A 87 19.85 -14.50 6.47
CA PRO A 87 19.72 -13.05 6.40
C PRO A 87 21.09 -12.45 6.06
N LYS A 88 21.17 -11.67 4.98
CA LYS A 88 22.42 -11.11 4.46
C LYS A 88 22.79 -9.78 5.11
N GLY A 89 21.92 -9.22 5.94
CA GLY A 89 22.31 -8.20 6.91
C GLY A 89 22.77 -6.90 6.28
N LYS A 90 21.82 -6.08 5.83
CA LYS A 90 21.90 -4.62 6.04
C LYS A 90 21.00 -4.15 7.19
N ILE A 91 20.02 -4.97 7.58
CA ILE A 91 19.03 -4.62 8.62
C ILE A 91 19.33 -5.36 9.94
N ALA A 92 19.95 -6.54 9.89
CA ALA A 92 20.45 -7.27 11.07
C ALA A 92 21.70 -6.65 11.75
N GLN A 93 22.33 -5.64 11.14
CA GLN A 93 23.53 -4.97 11.67
C GLN A 93 23.41 -3.43 11.75
N LYS A 94 22.25 -2.84 11.44
CA LYS A 94 21.99 -1.40 11.65
C LYS A 94 21.07 -1.19 12.85
N HIS A 95 21.61 -1.40 14.04
CA HIS A 95 20.87 -1.20 15.29
C HIS A 95 20.55 0.28 15.62
N GLU A 96 20.95 1.25 14.78
CA GLU A 96 20.64 2.67 15.00
C GLU A 96 19.66 3.29 13.98
N LYS A 97 19.52 2.72 12.77
CA LYS A 97 18.71 3.28 11.66
C LYS A 97 18.13 2.15 10.81
N GLY A 98 16.90 1.74 11.07
CA GLY A 98 16.26 0.62 10.37
C GLY A 98 14.99 0.10 11.05
N ILE A 99 14.42 -0.97 10.51
CA ILE A 99 13.27 -1.68 11.09
C ILE A 99 13.69 -2.30 12.43
N HIS A 100 12.88 -2.10 13.46
CA HIS A 100 13.05 -2.72 14.79
C HIS A 100 11.97 -3.77 15.08
N GLU A 101 10.77 -3.57 14.53
CA GLU A 101 9.63 -4.46 14.70
C GLU A 101 8.77 -4.49 13.44
N LEU A 102 8.07 -5.59 13.23
CA LEU A 102 7.01 -5.68 12.23
C LEU A 102 5.66 -5.51 12.93
N GLN A 103 4.78 -4.74 12.33
CA GLN A 103 3.47 -4.46 12.89
C GLN A 103 2.36 -4.87 11.94
N ILE A 104 1.30 -5.41 12.52
CA ILE A 104 0.00 -5.49 11.86
C ILE A 104 -0.89 -4.44 12.53
N GLN A 105 -1.37 -3.48 11.73
CA GLN A 105 -2.16 -2.36 12.23
C GLN A 105 -3.44 -2.17 11.41
N TRP A 106 -4.51 -1.70 12.05
CA TRP A 106 -5.73 -1.33 11.35
C TRP A 106 -5.61 0.04 10.70
N THR A 107 -5.93 0.10 9.41
CA THR A 107 -6.11 1.38 8.71
C THR A 107 -7.54 1.54 8.24
N MET A 108 -8.03 2.76 8.35
CA MET A 108 -9.33 3.17 7.84
C MET A 108 -9.12 4.25 6.79
N ASN A 109 -9.49 3.96 5.54
CA ASN A 109 -9.36 4.89 4.43
C ASN A 109 -10.76 5.29 3.95
N LEU A 110 -11.05 6.60 3.89
CA LEU A 110 -12.29 7.10 3.31
C LEU A 110 -12.03 7.58 1.87
N TYR A 111 -12.52 6.83 0.88
CA TYR A 111 -12.37 7.14 -0.54
C TYR A 111 -13.74 7.20 -1.22
N ASN A 112 -14.04 8.32 -1.88
CA ASN A 112 -15.34 8.57 -2.53
C ASN A 112 -16.54 8.22 -1.64
N ASP A 113 -16.46 8.60 -0.36
CA ASP A 113 -17.50 8.38 0.65
C ASP A 113 -17.71 6.90 1.02
N HIS A 114 -16.84 6.01 0.54
CA HIS A 114 -16.74 4.61 0.97
C HIS A 114 -15.61 4.45 2.00
N LEU A 115 -15.94 3.81 3.11
CA LEU A 115 -15.01 3.52 4.20
C LEU A 115 -14.41 2.12 4.02
N TYR A 116 -13.10 2.05 3.90
CA TYR A 116 -12.34 0.81 3.81
C TYR A 116 -11.60 0.58 5.11
N VAL A 117 -11.75 -0.59 5.72
CA VAL A 117 -11.05 -0.96 6.96
C VAL A 117 -10.23 -2.22 6.69
N ASN A 118 -8.91 -2.07 6.65
CA ASN A 118 -8.02 -3.16 6.29
C ASN A 118 -6.85 -3.26 7.27
N PRO A 119 -6.41 -4.49 7.62
CA PRO A 119 -5.15 -4.69 8.30
C PRO A 119 -3.99 -4.43 7.32
N GLU A 120 -2.93 -3.80 7.79
CA GLU A 120 -1.70 -3.58 7.02
C GLU A 120 -0.51 -4.21 7.75
N PHE A 121 0.38 -4.87 7.00
CA PHE A 121 1.64 -5.42 7.49
C PHE A 121 2.80 -4.49 7.12
N VAL A 122 3.50 -3.95 8.12
CA VAL A 122 4.43 -2.82 7.92
C VAL A 122 5.66 -2.97 8.80
N GLY A 123 6.80 -2.43 8.34
CA GLY A 123 7.98 -2.29 9.17
C GLY A 123 7.90 -1.03 10.02
N TYR A 124 8.38 -1.07 11.25
CA TYR A 124 8.45 0.11 12.12
C TYR A 124 9.85 0.24 12.71
N GLY A 125 10.40 1.45 12.66
CA GLY A 125 11.82 1.64 12.86
C GLY A 125 12.22 3.11 13.04
N LEU A 126 13.48 3.36 13.39
CA LEU A 126 14.03 4.71 13.42
C LEU A 126 14.53 5.10 12.03
N SER A 127 14.12 6.29 11.56
CA SER A 127 14.62 6.93 10.34
C SER A 127 15.12 8.32 10.66
N GLU A 128 16.18 8.75 9.99
CA GLU A 128 16.54 10.16 9.96
C GLU A 128 15.44 10.95 9.25
N ASN A 129 15.09 12.11 9.81
CA ASN A 129 14.41 13.14 9.04
C ASN A 129 15.35 13.72 7.98
N TYR A 130 14.76 14.38 6.96
CA TYR A 130 15.43 15.17 5.93
C TYR A 130 16.76 15.82 6.37
N PRO A 131 17.73 16.00 5.45
CA PRO A 131 19.17 16.22 5.73
C PRO A 131 19.56 17.37 6.67
N ASN A 132 18.61 18.20 7.11
CA ASN A 132 18.88 19.39 7.92
C ASN A 132 18.65 19.21 9.44
N ASN A 133 18.00 18.13 9.91
CA ASN A 133 17.66 18.01 11.34
C ASN A 133 18.23 16.81 12.10
N ASN A 134 18.77 15.76 11.46
CA ASN A 134 19.36 14.57 12.10
C ASN A 134 18.56 13.92 13.27
N GLU A 135 17.28 14.27 13.45
CA GLU A 135 16.43 13.68 14.47
C GLU A 135 15.92 12.33 13.98
N LEU A 136 16.05 11.31 14.84
CA LEU A 136 15.47 10.00 14.60
C LEU A 136 13.97 10.06 14.89
N ILE A 137 13.15 9.89 13.85
CA ILE A 137 11.71 9.74 13.99
C ILE A 137 11.29 8.31 13.79
N ASN A 138 10.18 7.96 14.43
CA ASN A 138 9.61 6.65 14.30
C ASN A 138 8.82 6.53 12.99
N SER A 139 9.41 5.82 12.03
CA SER A 139 8.98 5.76 10.64
C SER A 139 8.37 4.42 10.28
N LYS A 140 7.37 4.50 9.40
CA LYS A 140 6.71 3.36 8.77
C LYS A 140 7.48 3.00 7.50
N PHE A 141 7.90 1.76 7.38
CA PHE A 141 8.59 1.20 6.22
C PHE A 141 7.64 0.27 5.47
N SER A 142 7.60 0.40 4.13
CA SER A 142 6.95 -0.60 3.29
C SER A 142 7.79 -1.87 3.26
N LEU A 143 7.14 -3.03 3.21
CA LEU A 143 7.81 -4.34 3.19
C LEU A 143 7.73 -5.00 1.82
N ALA A 144 6.98 -4.43 0.88
CA ALA A 144 6.77 -4.95 -0.47
C ALA A 144 8.05 -5.21 -1.29
N PHE A 145 9.18 -4.60 -0.93
CA PHE A 145 10.49 -4.84 -1.55
C PHE A 145 11.48 -5.61 -0.68
N GLU A 146 11.10 -5.93 0.56
CA GLU A 146 11.93 -6.68 1.48
C GLU A 146 11.88 -8.18 1.18
N LYS A 147 13.00 -8.86 1.46
CA LYS A 147 13.09 -10.31 1.30
C LYS A 147 12.59 -11.01 2.55
N VAL A 148 11.90 -12.14 2.38
CA VAL A 148 11.30 -12.87 3.50
C VAL A 148 12.34 -13.25 4.54
N ASN A 149 13.52 -13.74 4.12
CA ASN A 149 14.61 -14.12 5.03
C ASN A 149 15.14 -12.96 5.89
N GLU A 150 15.08 -11.71 5.39
CA GLU A 150 15.48 -10.54 6.17
C GLU A 150 14.43 -10.16 7.21
N LEU A 151 13.17 -10.56 7.00
CA LEU A 151 12.05 -10.23 7.89
C LEU A 151 11.87 -11.20 9.05
N LEU A 152 12.28 -12.48 8.89
CA LEU A 152 12.10 -13.54 9.88
C LEU A 152 12.52 -13.18 11.32
N PRO A 153 13.67 -12.54 11.58
CA PRO A 153 14.12 -12.32 12.95
C PRO A 153 13.36 -11.21 13.69
N TYR A 154 12.51 -10.43 13.01
CA TYR A 154 11.86 -9.29 13.64
C TYR A 154 10.68 -9.70 14.54
N PRO A 155 10.55 -9.08 15.73
CA PRO A 155 9.36 -9.19 16.56
C PRO A 155 8.11 -8.80 15.78
N LEU A 156 7.04 -9.59 15.91
CA LEU A 156 5.74 -9.30 15.31
C LEU A 156 4.80 -8.73 16.37
N ILE A 157 4.17 -7.59 16.09
CA ILE A 157 3.30 -6.90 17.05
C ILE A 157 1.95 -6.53 16.41
N LEU A 158 0.87 -6.64 17.19
CA LEU A 158 -0.46 -6.21 16.78
C LEU A 158 -0.79 -4.82 17.36
N LYS A 159 -1.06 -3.83 16.50
CA LYS A 159 -1.56 -2.51 16.91
C LYS A 159 -3.07 -2.44 16.72
N LYS A 160 -3.81 -2.72 17.80
CA LYS A 160 -5.28 -2.71 17.83
C LYS A 160 -5.90 -1.31 17.62
N ARG A 161 -5.13 -0.22 17.80
CA ARG A 161 -5.64 1.15 17.64
C ARG A 161 -5.88 1.47 16.17
N VAL A 162 -7.05 2.00 15.85
CA VAL A 162 -7.42 2.30 14.47
C VAL A 162 -7.13 3.75 14.11
N LYS A 163 -6.53 3.96 12.94
CA LYS A 163 -6.22 5.30 12.39
C LYS A 163 -7.13 5.58 11.19
N LEU A 164 -7.85 6.71 11.23
CA LEU A 164 -8.61 7.22 10.08
C LEU A 164 -7.76 8.14 9.21
N TYR A 165 -7.76 7.87 7.91
CA TYR A 165 -7.16 8.67 6.86
C TYR A 165 -8.27 9.21 5.94
N GLN A 166 -8.40 10.54 5.88
CA GLN A 166 -9.38 11.23 5.04
C GLN A 166 -8.67 12.14 4.04
N TYR A 167 -8.80 11.81 2.75
CA TYR A 167 -8.08 12.49 1.67
C TYR A 167 -8.60 13.91 1.35
N LYS A 168 -9.83 14.24 1.77
CA LYS A 168 -10.60 15.37 1.20
C LYS A 168 -10.41 16.76 1.86
N LYS A 169 -9.72 16.92 2.99
CA LYS A 169 -9.43 18.25 3.61
C LYS A 169 -8.70 18.04 4.95
N ASN A 170 -7.46 18.53 5.08
CA ASN A 170 -6.65 18.59 6.31
C ASN A 170 -6.62 17.28 7.14
N PHE A 171 -5.51 16.55 7.07
CA PHE A 171 -5.25 15.36 7.88
C PHE A 171 -5.63 15.59 9.35
N LYS A 172 -6.77 15.02 9.77
CA LYS A 172 -7.13 14.92 11.18
C LYS A 172 -7.04 13.46 11.58
N LYS A 173 -5.95 13.10 12.27
CA LYS A 173 -5.80 11.81 12.92
C LYS A 173 -6.81 11.73 14.06
N GLN A 174 -7.91 11.01 13.85
CA GLN A 174 -8.85 10.67 14.91
C GLN A 174 -8.64 9.22 15.34
N ASN A 175 -8.60 8.99 16.65
CA ASN A 175 -8.58 7.65 17.22
C ASN A 175 -10.03 7.15 17.31
N LEU A 176 -10.37 6.14 16.51
CA LEU A 176 -11.74 5.62 16.40
C LEU A 176 -12.02 4.44 17.34
N GLY A 177 -11.03 4.01 18.13
CA GLY A 177 -11.17 2.91 19.09
C GLY A 177 -10.14 1.80 18.88
N LYS A 178 -10.49 0.61 19.36
CA LYS A 178 -9.66 -0.60 19.24
C LYS A 178 -10.42 -1.68 18.50
N LEU A 179 -9.75 -2.35 17.56
CA LEU A 179 -10.24 -3.54 16.88
C LEU A 179 -9.29 -4.71 17.16
N ASN A 180 -9.86 -5.87 17.50
CA ASN A 180 -9.12 -7.10 17.66
C ASN A 180 -8.81 -7.69 16.28
N PHE A 181 -7.68 -8.38 16.15
CA PHE A 181 -7.32 -9.12 14.94
C PHE A 181 -7.79 -10.55 15.05
N ARG A 182 -8.35 -11.09 13.98
CA ARG A 182 -8.46 -12.54 13.80
C ARG A 182 -7.21 -13.07 13.11
N LEU A 183 -6.96 -14.37 13.21
CA LEU A 183 -5.85 -15.00 12.51
C LEU A 183 -5.93 -14.78 10.99
N PHE A 184 -7.14 -14.83 10.42
CA PHE A 184 -7.38 -14.50 9.02
C PHE A 184 -6.92 -13.08 8.64
N ASP A 185 -7.20 -12.09 9.50
CA ASP A 185 -6.81 -10.69 9.26
C ASP A 185 -5.28 -10.52 9.27
N ILE A 186 -4.59 -11.29 10.13
CA ILE A 186 -3.13 -11.32 10.24
C ILE A 186 -2.50 -11.92 8.99
N LEU A 187 -2.96 -13.11 8.60
CA LEU A 187 -2.39 -13.84 7.45
C LEU A 187 -2.68 -13.11 6.13
N SER A 188 -3.89 -12.57 5.96
CA SER A 188 -4.22 -11.78 4.75
C SER A 188 -3.32 -10.56 4.60
N ALA A 189 -3.06 -9.81 5.67
CA ALA A 189 -2.18 -8.64 5.63
C ALA A 189 -0.74 -9.01 5.27
N ILE A 190 -0.19 -10.05 5.91
CA ILE A 190 1.17 -10.54 5.65
C ILE A 190 1.29 -11.01 4.20
N LEU A 191 0.43 -11.93 3.78
CA LEU A 191 0.51 -12.56 2.46
C LEU A 191 0.29 -11.54 1.33
N TYR A 192 -0.61 -10.58 1.54
CA TYR A 192 -0.80 -9.47 0.60
C TYR A 192 0.49 -8.63 0.44
N GLU A 193 1.09 -8.19 1.55
CA GLU A 193 2.27 -7.33 1.49
C GLU A 193 3.49 -8.07 0.89
N LEU A 194 3.71 -9.34 1.26
CA LEU A 194 4.81 -10.14 0.71
C LEU A 194 4.70 -10.33 -0.81
N THR A 195 3.47 -10.43 -1.32
CA THR A 195 3.18 -10.73 -2.73
C THR A 195 2.84 -9.48 -3.55
N PHE A 196 2.82 -8.30 -2.93
CA PHE A 196 2.42 -7.04 -3.56
C PHE A 196 3.21 -6.74 -4.84
N SER A 197 4.52 -6.97 -4.81
CA SER A 197 5.44 -6.77 -5.93
C SER A 197 5.51 -7.98 -6.88
N GLY A 198 4.70 -9.00 -6.63
CA GLY A 198 4.77 -10.31 -7.28
C GLY A 198 5.93 -11.16 -6.79
N LEU A 199 6.27 -12.19 -7.57
CA LEU A 199 7.29 -13.18 -7.22
C LEU A 199 8.63 -12.54 -6.80
N PRO A 200 9.39 -13.18 -5.89
CA PRO A 200 10.67 -12.66 -5.39
C PRO A 200 11.66 -12.21 -6.49
N GLN A 201 11.71 -12.93 -7.62
CA GLN A 201 12.55 -12.58 -8.76
C GLN A 201 12.15 -11.22 -9.36
N LYS A 202 10.85 -11.02 -9.59
CA LYS A 202 10.30 -9.77 -10.14
C LYS A 202 10.49 -8.60 -9.18
N ARG A 203 10.23 -8.80 -7.88
CA ARG A 203 10.51 -7.81 -6.84
C ARG A 203 11.98 -7.37 -6.86
N ASN A 204 12.90 -8.33 -6.96
CA ASN A 204 14.34 -8.05 -7.02
C ASN A 204 14.74 -7.26 -8.29
N GLU A 205 14.12 -7.56 -9.44
CA GLU A 205 14.34 -6.81 -10.69
C GLU A 205 13.82 -5.37 -10.59
N GLN A 206 12.61 -5.19 -10.07
CA GLN A 206 12.03 -3.86 -9.82
C GLN A 206 12.92 -3.04 -8.89
N LEU A 207 13.42 -3.63 -7.81
CA LEU A 207 14.32 -2.95 -6.88
C LEU A 207 15.64 -2.53 -7.56
N LYS A 208 16.19 -3.34 -8.46
CA LYS A 208 17.37 -2.96 -9.26
C LYS A 208 17.08 -1.77 -10.16
N GLN A 209 15.91 -1.73 -10.81
CA GLN A 209 15.51 -0.62 -11.67
C GLN A 209 15.33 0.67 -10.85
N ILE A 210 14.67 0.59 -9.70
CA ILE A 210 14.50 1.73 -8.78
C ILE A 210 15.86 2.26 -8.33
N ASN A 211 16.78 1.39 -7.92
CA ASN A 211 18.12 1.81 -7.50
C ASN A 211 18.89 2.49 -8.65
N LYS A 212 18.79 1.95 -9.87
CA LYS A 212 19.42 2.57 -11.04
C LYS A 212 18.89 4.00 -11.29
N LEU A 213 17.56 4.18 -11.26
CA LEU A 213 16.94 5.49 -11.41
C LEU A 213 17.36 6.46 -10.29
N MET A 214 17.44 5.98 -9.05
CA MET A 214 17.90 6.79 -7.93
C MET A 214 19.36 7.22 -8.06
N ASP A 215 20.22 6.39 -8.66
CA ASP A 215 21.61 6.74 -8.91
C ASP A 215 21.73 7.74 -10.07
N GLU A 216 20.94 7.58 -11.14
CA GLU A 216 20.84 8.53 -12.26
C GLU A 216 20.42 9.92 -11.76
N ILE A 217 19.35 10.02 -10.95
CA ILE A 217 18.87 11.28 -10.35
C ILE A 217 19.97 11.94 -9.51
N LYS A 218 20.71 11.17 -8.71
CA LYS A 218 21.81 11.72 -7.89
C LYS A 218 23.00 12.20 -8.72
N GLU A 219 23.25 11.59 -9.87
CA GLU A 219 24.28 12.04 -10.79
C GLU A 219 23.86 13.32 -11.51
N GLU A 220 22.59 13.41 -11.93
CA GLU A 220 21.99 14.65 -12.45
C GLU A 220 22.07 15.77 -11.41
N GLU A 221 21.61 15.57 -10.17
CA GLU A 221 21.73 16.55 -9.07
C GLU A 221 23.17 17.02 -8.79
N LYS A 222 24.17 16.17 -9.02
CA LYS A 222 25.60 16.53 -8.83
C LYS A 222 26.17 17.30 -10.00
N ASN A 223 25.80 16.91 -11.22
CA ASN A 223 26.23 17.58 -12.45
C ASN A 223 25.53 18.94 -12.58
N ASP A 224 24.30 19.00 -12.12
CA ASP A 224 23.51 20.20 -11.94
C ASP A 224 23.77 20.83 -10.57
N LYS A 225 24.89 21.56 -10.49
CA LYS A 225 24.80 22.93 -9.94
C LYS A 225 23.91 23.81 -10.85
N LEU A 226 22.76 23.32 -11.30
CA LEU A 226 21.77 24.13 -12.00
C LEU A 226 21.35 25.20 -11.02
N ASN A 227 21.38 26.43 -11.52
CA ASN A 227 20.65 27.56 -10.96
C ASN A 227 19.17 27.19 -10.75
N THR A 228 18.86 26.44 -9.70
CA THR A 228 17.54 26.45 -9.09
C THR A 228 17.42 27.81 -8.41
N THR A 229 17.20 28.83 -9.24
CA THR A 229 16.49 30.01 -8.79
C THR A 229 15.16 29.45 -8.32
N LEU A 230 14.99 29.33 -7.00
CA LEU A 230 13.74 28.91 -6.38
C LEU A 230 12.66 29.89 -6.86
N ILE A 231 11.93 29.51 -7.91
CA ILE A 231 10.80 30.27 -8.41
C ILE A 231 9.76 30.17 -7.30
N THR A 232 9.40 31.31 -6.72
CA THR A 232 8.39 31.36 -5.66
C THR A 232 7.04 30.90 -6.20
N TYR A 233 6.15 30.45 -5.31
CA TYR A 233 4.81 30.02 -5.71
C TYR A 233 4.07 31.12 -6.50
N ASP A 234 4.28 32.38 -6.13
CA ASP A 234 3.69 33.55 -6.79
C ASP A 234 4.23 33.75 -8.22
N GLU A 235 5.52 33.48 -8.45
CA GLU A 235 6.13 33.53 -9.78
C GLU A 235 5.66 32.34 -10.65
N LEU A 236 5.48 31.15 -10.06
CA LEU A 236 4.90 30.00 -10.74
C LEU A 236 3.45 30.29 -11.17
N GLU A 237 2.64 30.86 -10.27
CA GLU A 237 1.25 31.20 -10.55
C GLU A 237 1.13 32.30 -11.64
N LYS A 238 2.05 33.27 -11.64
CA LYS A 238 2.15 34.29 -12.68
C LYS A 238 2.50 33.68 -14.04
N ASN A 239 3.48 32.79 -14.09
CA ASN A 239 3.89 32.12 -15.33
C ASN A 239 2.77 31.24 -15.91
N ILE A 240 2.03 30.53 -15.05
CA ILE A 240 0.86 29.73 -15.47
C ILE A 240 -0.22 30.63 -16.06
N LYS A 241 -0.56 31.76 -15.42
CA LYS A 241 -1.56 32.70 -15.94
C LYS A 241 -1.15 33.32 -17.27
N GLU A 242 0.12 33.68 -17.43
CA GLU A 242 0.64 34.22 -18.69
C GLU A 242 0.62 33.19 -19.83
N GLU A 243 0.89 31.91 -19.53
CA GLU A 243 0.76 30.84 -20.52
C GLU A 243 -0.69 30.52 -20.87
N GLU A 244 -1.59 30.52 -19.89
CA GLU A 244 -3.03 30.33 -20.11
C GLU A 244 -3.61 31.47 -20.98
N GLU A 245 -3.20 32.72 -20.75
CA GLU A 245 -3.60 33.85 -21.59
C GLU A 245 -3.05 33.76 -23.01
N LYS A 246 -1.80 33.32 -23.19
CA LYS A 246 -1.20 33.07 -24.52
C LYS A 246 -1.91 31.96 -25.28
N GLN A 247 -2.39 30.92 -24.60
CA GLN A 247 -3.05 29.77 -25.20
C GLN A 247 -4.57 29.93 -25.38
N LYS A 248 -5.18 30.92 -24.69
CA LYS A 248 -6.61 31.24 -24.76
C LYS A 248 -7.16 31.43 -26.19
N PRO A 249 -6.47 32.10 -27.13
CA PRO A 249 -6.95 32.24 -28.50
C PRO A 249 -7.01 30.91 -29.25
N GLU A 250 -6.01 30.03 -29.06
CA GLU A 250 -5.93 28.72 -29.72
C GLU A 250 -7.00 27.76 -29.17
N LEU A 251 -7.25 27.81 -27.86
CA LEU A 251 -8.30 27.03 -27.21
C LEU A 251 -9.71 27.51 -27.62
N MET A 252 -9.92 28.82 -27.75
CA MET A 252 -11.15 29.40 -28.28
C MET A 252 -11.39 28.95 -29.73
N ALA A 253 -10.38 29.02 -30.60
CA ALA A 253 -10.48 28.59 -32.00
C ALA A 253 -10.86 27.11 -32.13
N LYS A 254 -10.20 26.22 -31.37
CA LYS A 254 -10.54 24.79 -31.32
C LYS A 254 -11.94 24.54 -30.77
N SER A 255 -12.41 25.35 -29.81
CA SER A 255 -13.77 25.22 -29.27
C SER A 255 -14.85 25.60 -30.28
N VAL A 256 -14.59 26.60 -31.13
CA VAL A 256 -15.48 27.03 -32.21
C VAL A 256 -15.54 25.95 -33.31
N GLU A 257 -14.40 25.41 -33.75
CA GLU A 257 -14.37 24.29 -34.71
C GLU A 257 -15.15 23.06 -34.20
N LEU A 258 -14.99 22.73 -32.91
CA LEU A 258 -15.71 21.62 -32.29
C LEU A 258 -17.22 21.87 -32.20
N ALA A 259 -17.64 23.12 -31.95
CA ALA A 259 -19.05 23.49 -31.92
C ALA A 259 -19.68 23.37 -33.31
N GLU A 260 -18.98 23.81 -34.36
CA GLU A 260 -19.43 23.66 -35.75
C GLU A 260 -19.52 22.17 -36.18
N GLU A 261 -18.54 21.35 -35.78
CA GLU A 261 -18.58 19.90 -36.03
C GLU A 261 -19.77 19.24 -35.31
N TYR A 262 -20.07 19.70 -34.09
CA TYR A 262 -21.20 19.22 -33.31
C TYR A 262 -22.56 19.61 -33.92
N GLU A 263 -22.73 20.83 -34.41
CA GLU A 263 -23.94 21.25 -35.13
C GLU A 263 -24.16 20.44 -36.42
N LYS A 264 -23.10 20.20 -37.20
CA LYS A 264 -23.15 19.34 -38.40
C LYS A 264 -23.59 17.92 -38.05
N LEU A 265 -23.09 17.37 -36.93
CA LEU A 265 -23.52 16.06 -36.43
C LEU A 265 -24.99 16.08 -36.01
N LEU A 266 -25.43 17.09 -35.25
CA LEU A 266 -26.83 17.21 -34.83
C LEU A 266 -27.78 17.29 -36.03
N LEU A 267 -27.41 18.00 -37.10
CA LEU A 267 -28.16 18.01 -38.35
C LEU A 267 -28.21 16.63 -39.02
N LYS A 268 -27.07 15.95 -39.12
CA LYS A 268 -26.96 14.60 -39.69
C LYS A 268 -27.80 13.56 -38.94
N TYR A 269 -27.98 13.74 -37.64
CA TYR A 269 -28.75 12.86 -36.76
C TYR A 269 -30.13 13.41 -36.40
N LYS A 270 -30.63 14.41 -37.14
CA LYS A 270 -31.95 15.03 -36.91
C LYS A 270 -33.10 14.11 -37.33
N ASP A 271 -32.88 13.26 -38.33
CA ASP A 271 -33.88 12.31 -38.89
C ASP A 271 -33.83 10.90 -38.26
N LEU A 272 -32.90 10.67 -37.32
CA LEU A 272 -32.83 9.40 -36.59
C LEU A 272 -33.69 9.52 -35.32
N GLU A 273 -34.95 9.11 -35.46
CA GLU A 273 -36.04 9.17 -34.49
C GLU A 273 -35.88 8.21 -33.29
N ASN A 274 -34.66 7.99 -32.81
CA ASN A 274 -34.40 7.08 -31.69
C ASN A 274 -33.59 7.76 -30.59
N ILE A 275 -34.34 8.30 -29.61
CA ILE A 275 -33.86 9.11 -28.48
C ILE A 275 -32.81 8.36 -27.62
N GLU A 276 -32.87 7.02 -27.57
CA GLU A 276 -31.92 6.21 -26.81
C GLU A 276 -30.54 6.07 -27.48
N LEU A 277 -30.48 5.98 -28.81
CA LEU A 277 -29.21 5.98 -29.54
C LEU A 277 -28.50 7.33 -29.38
N LYS A 278 -29.27 8.44 -29.35
CA LYS A 278 -28.76 9.79 -29.07
C LYS A 278 -28.10 9.86 -27.69
N LYS A 279 -28.74 9.32 -26.64
CA LYS A 279 -28.16 9.29 -25.28
C LYS A 279 -26.91 8.40 -25.19
N PHE A 280 -26.91 7.23 -25.85
CA PHE A 280 -25.78 6.30 -25.86
C PHE A 280 -24.54 6.89 -26.56
N TYR A 281 -24.71 7.52 -27.73
CA TYR A 281 -23.60 8.14 -28.45
C TYR A 281 -23.05 9.38 -27.72
N MET A 282 -23.91 10.19 -27.10
CA MET A 282 -23.47 11.37 -26.33
C MET A 282 -22.62 10.98 -25.12
N THR A 283 -23.03 9.96 -24.36
CA THR A 283 -22.32 9.51 -23.16
C THR A 283 -20.96 8.90 -23.50
N ASN A 284 -20.89 8.07 -24.54
CA ASN A 284 -19.65 7.43 -24.95
C ASN A 284 -18.65 8.40 -25.60
N ARG A 285 -19.13 9.42 -26.32
CA ARG A 285 -18.27 10.43 -26.93
C ARG A 285 -17.70 11.39 -25.87
N ALA A 286 -18.50 11.86 -24.92
CA ALA A 286 -18.03 12.67 -23.79
C ALA A 286 -16.93 11.94 -22.98
N ASN A 287 -17.12 10.64 -22.71
CA ASN A 287 -16.12 9.82 -22.02
C ASN A 287 -14.83 9.62 -22.85
N LYS A 288 -14.93 9.48 -24.17
CA LYS A 288 -13.76 9.43 -25.07
C LYS A 288 -13.00 10.75 -25.11
N TYR A 289 -13.70 11.89 -25.09
CA TYR A 289 -13.08 13.22 -25.01
C TYR A 289 -12.38 13.44 -23.67
N PHE A 290 -13.00 13.05 -22.56
CA PHE A 290 -12.37 13.18 -21.23
C PHE A 290 -11.07 12.38 -21.16
N ARG A 291 -11.08 11.13 -21.65
CA ARG A 291 -9.87 10.28 -21.71
C ARG A 291 -8.78 10.84 -22.64
N LYS A 292 -9.16 11.47 -23.76
CA LYS A 292 -8.19 12.08 -24.70
C LYS A 292 -7.58 13.37 -24.12
N LYS A 293 -8.38 14.18 -23.42
CA LYS A 293 -7.93 15.41 -22.74
C LYS A 293 -6.97 15.09 -21.60
N VAL A 294 -7.27 14.08 -20.79
CA VAL A 294 -6.37 13.60 -19.71
C VAL A 294 -5.06 13.06 -20.28
N LYS A 295 -5.08 12.30 -21.39
CA LYS A 295 -3.85 11.82 -22.05
C LYS A 295 -2.98 12.95 -22.62
N ILE A 296 -3.57 14.00 -23.17
CA ILE A 296 -2.83 15.14 -23.71
C ILE A 296 -2.20 15.98 -22.58
N ILE A 297 -2.91 16.14 -21.46
CA ILE A 297 -2.38 16.83 -20.27
C ILE A 297 -1.20 16.04 -19.69
N ASN A 298 -1.32 14.71 -19.55
CA ASN A 298 -0.23 13.89 -19.00
C ASN A 298 0.99 13.81 -19.93
N LYS A 299 0.79 13.70 -21.24
CA LYS A 299 1.90 13.60 -22.21
C LYS A 299 2.68 14.92 -22.38
N LYS A 300 2.07 16.07 -22.06
CA LYS A 300 2.76 17.37 -22.02
C LYS A 300 3.45 17.65 -20.69
N HIS A 301 2.91 17.12 -19.58
CA HIS A 301 3.61 17.15 -18.29
C HIS A 301 4.93 16.37 -18.35
N GLU A 302 4.99 15.25 -19.08
CA GLU A 302 6.23 14.49 -19.33
C GLU A 302 7.26 15.23 -20.20
N GLN A 303 6.89 16.33 -20.89
CA GLN A 303 7.81 17.11 -21.76
C GLN A 303 8.32 18.40 -21.12
N HIS A 304 7.81 18.78 -19.94
CA HIS A 304 8.18 20.00 -19.21
C HIS A 304 8.67 19.74 -17.79
N VAL A 305 8.83 18.48 -17.41
CA VAL A 305 9.72 18.13 -16.29
C VAL A 305 11.11 18.02 -16.91
N PRO A 306 12.07 18.92 -16.59
CA PRO A 306 13.45 18.68 -16.94
C PRO A 306 13.83 17.34 -16.31
N HIS A 307 14.44 16.47 -17.11
CA HIS A 307 15.08 15.25 -16.61
C HIS A 307 15.97 15.61 -15.42
#